data_AF-A0A1I7EWG9-F1
#
_entry.id   AF-A0A1I7EWG9-F1
#
_cell.length_a   1.000
_cell.length_b   1.000
_cell.length_c   1.000
_cell.angle_alpha   90.00
_cell.angle_beta   90.00
_cell.angle_gamma   90.00
#
_symmetry.space_group_name_H-M   'P 1'
#
loop_
_entity.id
_entity.type
_entity.pdbx_description
1 polymer ?
#
loop_
_entity_poly.entity_id
_entity_poly.type
_entity_poly.pdbx_seq_one_letter_code
_entity_poly.pdbx_strand_id
1 'polypeptide(L)'
;MAIIIKTDNPNLLLDKIYEGLASRKVEKWTVIPDGRITPSPLLWKNEAFLKPQIWVEESELRFGLIKRKDRKYITSKLYTYFHVKFVEMLLANFETDFKEVTVTAFSTPPDNF
;
A
#
# COMPACT_ATOMS: atom_id res chain seq x y z
N MET A 1 10.87 2.10 -2.14
CA MET A 1 9.97 1.59 -3.18
C MET A 1 8.58 1.89 -2.70
N ALA A 2 7.91 2.80 -3.41
CA ALA A 2 6.60 3.26 -3.01
C ALA A 2 5.56 3.03 -4.09
N ILE A 3 4.33 2.99 -3.64
CA ILE A 3 3.13 3.16 -4.46
C ILE A 3 2.65 4.57 -4.22
N ILE A 4 2.58 5.38 -5.26
CA ILE A 4 2.18 6.79 -5.20
C ILE A 4 0.88 6.91 -5.97
N ILE A 5 -0.18 7.37 -5.30
CA ILE A 5 -1.51 7.46 -5.88
C ILE A 5 -1.91 8.92 -5.94
N LYS A 6 -2.18 9.43 -7.15
CA LYS A 6 -2.65 10.80 -7.36
C LYS A 6 -4.16 10.84 -7.22
N THR A 7 -4.67 11.62 -6.27
CA THR A 7 -6.12 11.73 -6.01
C THR A 7 -6.46 13.10 -5.44
N ASP A 8 -7.64 13.62 -5.74
CA ASP A 8 -8.10 14.89 -5.21
C ASP A 8 -8.46 14.79 -3.71
N ASN A 9 -8.66 13.58 -3.19
CA ASN A 9 -9.06 13.35 -1.80
C ASN A 9 -8.29 12.17 -1.16
N PRO A 10 -7.00 12.34 -0.82
CA PRO A 10 -6.16 11.25 -0.31
C PRO A 10 -6.64 10.69 1.04
N ASN A 11 -7.23 11.52 1.90
CA ASN A 11 -7.87 11.08 3.14
C ASN A 11 -9.05 10.13 2.86
N LEU A 12 -9.98 10.56 2.01
CA LEU A 12 -11.16 9.77 1.66
C LEU A 12 -10.78 8.45 0.97
N LEU A 13 -9.79 8.47 0.07
CA LEU A 13 -9.30 7.25 -0.55
C LEU A 13 -8.73 6.27 0.49
N LEU A 14 -7.96 6.76 1.46
CA LEU A 14 -7.42 5.91 2.52
C LEU A 14 -8.52 5.31 3.39
N ASP A 15 -9.53 6.10 3.76
CA ASP A 15 -10.69 5.62 4.52
C ASP A 15 -11.45 4.53 3.77
N LYS A 16 -11.70 4.74 2.47
CA LYS A 16 -12.33 3.75 1.58
C LYS A 16 -11.53 2.45 1.49
N ILE A 17 -10.19 2.55 1.38
CA ILE A 17 -9.32 1.37 1.38
C ILE A 17 -9.49 0.60 2.70
N TYR A 18 -9.42 1.27 3.85
CA TYR A 18 -9.59 0.60 5.13
C TYR A 18 -10.98 0.00 5.32
N GLU A 19 -12.05 0.69 4.89
CA GLU A 19 -13.41 0.16 4.91
C GLU A 19 -13.55 -1.07 4.01
N GLY A 20 -12.98 -1.04 2.80
CA GLY A 20 -12.96 -2.17 1.87
C GLY A 20 -12.26 -3.41 2.45
N LEU A 21 -11.16 -3.18 3.19
CA LEU A 21 -10.43 -4.24 3.89
C LEU A 21 -11.20 -4.78 5.10
N ALA A 22 -11.80 -3.90 5.91
CA ALA A 22 -12.57 -4.28 7.09
C ALA A 22 -13.84 -5.06 6.74
N SER A 23 -14.54 -4.65 5.67
CA SER A 23 -15.74 -5.32 5.15
C SER A 23 -15.45 -6.60 4.36
N ARG A 24 -14.17 -6.96 4.17
CA ARG A 24 -13.69 -8.09 3.34
C ARG A 24 -14.11 -8.02 1.87
N LYS A 25 -14.59 -6.86 1.39
CA LYS A 25 -14.87 -6.63 -0.04
C LYS A 25 -13.58 -6.66 -0.86
N VAL A 26 -12.49 -6.21 -0.25
CA VAL A 26 -11.15 -6.24 -0.83
C VAL A 26 -10.39 -7.44 -0.25
N GLU A 27 -10.62 -8.59 -0.87
CA GLU A 27 -10.00 -9.84 -0.43
C GLU A 27 -8.46 -9.81 -0.56
N LYS A 28 -7.77 -10.64 0.22
CA LYS A 28 -6.31 -10.90 0.16
C LYS A 28 -5.40 -9.89 0.86
N TRP A 29 -5.93 -8.86 1.51
CA TRP A 29 -5.17 -7.91 2.31
C TRP A 29 -5.73 -7.77 3.73
N THR A 30 -4.89 -7.36 4.67
CA THR A 30 -5.26 -7.23 6.08
C THR A 30 -4.54 -6.04 6.70
N VAL A 31 -5.26 -5.29 7.53
CA VAL A 31 -4.74 -4.20 8.33
C VAL A 31 -4.28 -4.76 9.69
N ILE A 32 -3.07 -4.43 10.12
CA ILE A 32 -2.58 -4.74 11.46
C ILE A 32 -2.85 -3.57 12.42
N PRO A 33 -2.79 -3.76 13.75
CA PRO A 33 -3.29 -2.76 14.72
C PRO A 33 -2.73 -1.34 14.60
N ASP A 34 -1.57 -1.16 13.99
CA ASP A 34 -0.95 0.16 13.77
C ASP A 34 -1.25 0.77 12.39
N GLY A 35 -2.30 0.29 11.71
CA GLY A 35 -2.77 0.80 10.43
C GLY A 35 -1.97 0.31 9.22
N ARG A 36 -0.87 -0.43 9.41
CA ARG A 36 -0.12 -0.98 8.28
C ARG A 36 -0.87 -2.14 7.62
N ILE A 37 -0.62 -2.32 6.33
CA ILE A 37 -1.33 -3.30 5.49
C ILE A 37 -0.37 -4.41 5.06
N THR A 38 -0.81 -5.66 5.11
CA THR A 38 -0.04 -6.83 4.67
C THR A 38 -0.95 -7.82 3.93
N PRO A 39 -0.43 -8.65 3.00
CA PRO A 39 -1.22 -9.68 2.35
C PRO A 39 -1.79 -10.69 3.35
N SER A 40 -3.00 -11.17 3.11
CA SER A 40 -3.63 -12.26 3.88
C SER A 40 -3.05 -13.66 3.59
N PRO A 41 -2.66 -14.01 2.33
CA PRO A 41 -2.10 -15.34 2.05
C PRO A 41 -0.86 -15.65 2.90
N LEU A 42 -0.83 -16.85 3.51
CA LEU A 42 0.17 -17.24 4.52
C LEU A 42 1.62 -17.05 4.04
N LEU A 43 1.90 -17.32 2.77
CA LEU A 43 3.23 -17.18 2.17
C LEU A 43 3.80 -15.75 2.22
N TRP A 44 2.91 -14.74 2.22
CA TRP A 44 3.29 -13.33 2.09
C TRP A 44 2.92 -12.49 3.32
N LYS A 45 2.05 -13.05 4.17
CA LYS A 45 1.57 -12.40 5.37
C LYS A 45 2.72 -12.07 6.32
N ASN A 46 2.78 -10.82 6.76
CA ASN A 46 3.80 -10.30 7.69
C ASN A 46 5.25 -10.37 7.16
N GLU A 47 5.48 -10.65 5.87
CA GLU A 47 6.82 -10.61 5.28
C GLU A 47 7.33 -9.18 5.09
N ALA A 48 6.41 -8.24 4.88
CA ALA A 48 6.58 -6.80 4.86
C ALA A 48 5.22 -6.11 5.10
N PHE A 49 5.23 -4.77 5.16
CA PHE A 49 4.06 -3.97 5.50
C PHE A 49 4.01 -2.70 4.64
N LEU A 50 2.90 -2.46 3.95
CA LEU A 50 2.63 -1.17 3.35
C LEU A 50 2.18 -0.20 4.45
N LYS A 51 2.85 0.95 4.56
CA LYS A 51 2.46 2.01 5.49
C LYS A 51 1.97 3.21 4.68
N PRO A 52 0.70 3.61 4.84
CA PRO A 52 0.16 4.79 4.18
C PRO A 52 0.74 6.07 4.78
N GLN A 53 0.82 7.10 3.94
CA GLN A 53 1.08 8.48 4.31
C GLN A 53 0.36 9.41 3.35
N ILE A 54 -0.28 10.44 3.90
CA ILE A 54 -1.01 11.45 3.15
C ILE A 54 -0.08 12.63 2.88
N TRP A 55 -0.01 13.03 1.62
CA TRP A 55 0.77 14.15 1.11
C TRP A 55 -0.20 15.17 0.52
N VAL A 56 -0.66 16.11 1.36
CA VAL A 56 -1.78 17.00 1.04
C VAL A 56 -1.42 17.99 -0.06
N GLU A 57 -0.23 18.61 0.02
CA GLU A 57 0.23 19.60 -0.95
C GLU A 57 0.37 19.01 -2.35
N GLU A 58 0.80 17.75 -2.43
CA GLU A 58 0.94 17.01 -3.67
C GLU A 58 -0.35 16.31 -4.10
N SER A 59 -1.43 16.34 -3.32
CA SER A 59 -2.67 15.59 -3.60
C SER A 59 -2.38 14.09 -3.84
N GLU A 60 -1.61 13.50 -2.92
CA GLU A 60 -1.11 12.13 -3.04
C GLU A 60 -1.38 11.30 -1.79
N LEU A 61 -1.76 10.05 -2.01
CA LEU A 61 -1.68 8.99 -1.02
C LEU A 61 -0.50 8.08 -1.38
N ARG A 62 0.50 8.01 -0.49
CA ARG A 62 1.70 7.21 -0.71
C ARG A 62 1.71 6.01 0.23
N PHE A 63 2.19 4.88 -0.26
CA PHE A 63 2.47 3.70 0.55
C PHE A 63 3.94 3.34 0.42
N GLY A 64 4.69 3.45 1.51
CA GLY A 64 6.06 2.92 1.60
C GLY A 64 6.05 1.49 2.12
N LEU A 65 7.08 0.71 1.75
CA LEU A 65 7.19 -0.70 2.12
C LEU A 65 8.17 -0.91 3.27
N ILE A 66 7.65 -1.29 4.43
CA ILE A 66 8.42 -1.53 5.66
C ILE A 66 8.72 -3.02 5.79
N LYS A 67 10.00 -3.37 5.95
CA LYS A 67 10.43 -4.74 6.27
C LYS A 67 10.02 -5.13 7.68
N ARG A 68 9.74 -6.42 7.91
CA ARG A 68 9.63 -6.96 9.29
C ARG A 68 10.97 -6.87 10.03
N LYS A 69 10.93 -6.87 11.38
CA LYS A 69 12.09 -6.53 12.23
C LYS A 69 13.32 -7.42 12.00
N ASP A 70 13.11 -8.72 11.87
CA ASP A 70 14.15 -9.76 11.69
C ASP A 70 14.70 -9.82 10.25
N ARG A 71 14.08 -9.13 9.29
CA ARG A 71 14.51 -9.13 7.89
C ARG A 71 15.60 -8.07 7.67
N LYS A 72 16.72 -8.47 7.05
CA LYS A 72 17.84 -7.56 6.73
C LYS A 72 17.50 -6.59 5.59
N TYR A 73 16.89 -7.07 4.52
CA TYR A 73 16.55 -6.29 3.32
C TYR A 73 15.25 -6.77 2.67
N ILE A 74 14.63 -5.90 1.87
CA ILE A 74 13.49 -6.24 1.01
C ILE A 74 14.05 -6.75 -0.33
N THR A 75 13.77 -8.00 -0.67
CA THR A 75 14.16 -8.58 -1.97
C THR A 75 13.32 -8.02 -3.10
N SER A 76 13.84 -8.04 -4.34
CA SER A 76 13.08 -7.68 -5.54
C SER A 76 11.74 -8.42 -5.64
N LYS A 77 11.79 -9.76 -5.50
CA LYS A 77 10.60 -10.63 -5.49
C LYS A 77 9.52 -10.16 -4.50
N LEU A 78 9.93 -9.77 -3.29
CA LEU A 78 9.00 -9.35 -2.24
C LEU A 78 8.35 -8.00 -2.56
N TYR A 79 9.13 -6.98 -2.93
CA TYR A 79 8.52 -5.69 -3.27
C TYR A 79 7.66 -5.81 -4.54
N THR A 80 8.10 -6.56 -5.56
CA THR A 80 7.30 -6.80 -6.78
C THR A 80 5.94 -7.38 -6.43
N TYR A 81 5.90 -8.43 -5.60
CA TYR A 81 4.63 -9.03 -5.18
C TYR A 81 3.72 -8.00 -4.50
N PHE A 82 4.25 -7.28 -3.51
CA PHE A 82 3.47 -6.30 -2.76
C PHE A 82 2.93 -5.18 -3.66
N HIS A 83 3.76 -4.61 -4.53
CA HIS A 83 3.36 -3.48 -5.36
C HIS A 83 2.36 -3.91 -6.44
N VAL A 84 2.63 -4.99 -7.18
CA VAL A 84 1.74 -5.47 -8.23
C VAL A 84 0.38 -5.85 -7.66
N LYS A 85 0.34 -6.61 -6.56
CA LYS A 85 -0.93 -7.05 -5.97
C LYS A 85 -1.72 -5.93 -5.32
N PHE A 86 -1.04 -4.89 -4.84
CA PHE A 86 -1.74 -3.74 -4.26
C PHE A 86 -2.28 -2.84 -5.37
N VAL A 87 -1.54 -2.62 -6.46
CA VAL A 87 -2.04 -1.92 -7.65
C VAL A 87 -3.23 -2.64 -8.29
N GLU A 88 -3.16 -3.96 -8.43
CA GLU A 88 -4.28 -4.80 -8.90
C GLU A 88 -5.52 -4.58 -8.03
N MET A 89 -5.34 -4.55 -6.71
CA MET A 89 -6.42 -4.28 -5.76
C MET A 89 -6.99 -2.86 -5.91
N LEU A 90 -6.13 -1.86 -6.05
CA LEU A 90 -6.55 -0.46 -6.23
C LEU A 90 -7.39 -0.28 -7.49
N LEU A 91 -6.93 -0.81 -8.62
CA LEU A 91 -7.65 -0.72 -9.88
C LEU A 91 -8.98 -1.48 -9.80
N ALA A 92 -9.00 -2.71 -9.27
CA ALA A 92 -10.23 -3.51 -9.24
C ALA A 92 -11.34 -2.98 -8.32
N ASN A 93 -11.04 -2.06 -7.40
CA ASN A 93 -11.99 -1.63 -6.36
C ASN A 93 -12.15 -0.10 -6.23
N PHE A 94 -11.18 0.69 -6.71
CA PHE A 94 -11.08 2.12 -6.45
C PHE A 94 -10.71 2.94 -7.70
N GLU A 95 -10.84 2.38 -8.91
CA GLU A 95 -10.50 3.04 -10.18
C GLU A 95 -11.10 4.44 -10.37
N THR A 96 -12.26 4.73 -9.79
CA THR A 96 -12.92 6.04 -9.87
C THR A 96 -12.46 7.02 -8.80
N ASP A 97 -11.67 6.58 -7.81
CA ASP A 97 -11.26 7.37 -6.65
C ASP A 97 -9.84 7.96 -6.77
N PHE A 98 -9.14 7.66 -7.86
CA PHE A 98 -7.82 8.22 -8.15
C PHE A 98 -7.60 8.39 -9.66
N LYS A 99 -6.59 9.19 -10.01
CA LYS A 99 -6.27 9.55 -11.41
C LYS A 99 -5.13 8.71 -11.97
N GLU A 100 -4.13 8.44 -11.12
CA GLU A 100 -2.91 7.75 -11.52
C GLU A 100 -2.36 6.96 -10.33
N VAL A 101 -1.72 5.82 -10.63
CA VAL A 101 -0.87 5.10 -9.69
C VAL A 101 0.52 4.89 -10.30
N THR A 102 1.56 5.32 -9.58
CA THR A 102 2.96 5.16 -9.94
C THR A 102 3.68 4.25 -8.94
N VAL A 103 4.52 3.34 -9.45
CA VAL A 103 5.33 2.41 -8.64
C VAL A 103 6.81 2.69 -8.86
N THR A 104 7.58 2.84 -7.78
CA THR A 104 9.00 3.18 -7.86
C THR A 104 9.91 2.02 -7.45
N ALA A 105 10.97 1.79 -8.24
CA ALA A 105 11.95 0.72 -7.99
C ALA A 105 13.00 1.09 -6.93
N PHE A 106 13.18 2.39 -6.65
CA PHE A 106 14.14 2.89 -5.66
C PHE A 106 13.43 3.46 -4.43
N SER A 107 14.21 3.76 -3.39
CA SER A 107 13.71 4.46 -2.22
C SER A 107 13.20 5.85 -2.61
N THR A 108 12.06 6.23 -2.07
CA THR A 108 11.43 7.55 -2.20
C THR A 108 11.14 8.10 -0.80
N PRO A 109 10.81 9.39 -0.62
CA PRO A 109 10.53 9.96 0.70
C PRO A 109 9.61 9.12 1.62
N PRO A 110 8.51 8.50 1.16
CA PRO A 110 7.69 7.62 2.01
C PRO A 110 8.39 6.33 2.45
N ASP A 111 9.60 6.00 2.00
CA ASP A 111 10.34 4.81 2.47
C ASP A 111 11.28 5.11 3.65
N ASN A 112 11.49 6.39 3.97
CA ASN A 112 12.33 6.83 5.08
C ASN A 112 11.51 6.97 6.38
N PHE A 113 10.67 5.97 6.67
CA PHE A 113 9.85 5.92 7.89
C PHE A 113 10.65 5.60 9.16
#